data_AF-A0A1P8X703-F1
#
_entry.id   AF-A0A1P8X703-F1
#
_cell.length_a   1.000
_cell.length_b   1.000
_cell.length_c   1.000
_cell.angle_alpha   90.00
_cell.angle_beta   90.00
_cell.angle_gamma   90.00
#
_symmetry.space_group_name_H-M   'P 1'
#
loop_
_entity.id
_entity.type
_entity.pdbx_description
1 polymer ?
#
loop_
_entity_poly.entity_id
_entity_poly.type
_entity_poly.pdbx_seq_one_letter_code
_entity_poly.pdbx_strand_id
1 'polypeptide(L)' 'MLVRTLVVGLIVAGIGTLSPQVIANAVPYANCSEAKANGHCNIPSDSPYYQAKLDRDQDGLGCEC' A
#
# COMPACT_ATOMS: atom_id res chain seq x y z
N MET A 1 23.79 49.38 11.79
CA MET A 1 22.39 49.61 12.19
C MET A 1 21.55 48.57 11.44
N LEU A 2 21.30 47.41 12.06
CA LEU A 2 20.00 47.08 12.69
C LEU A 2 18.90 47.18 11.62
N VAL A 3 18.49 46.09 10.97
CA VAL A 3 17.41 45.16 11.41
C VAL A 3 17.50 43.96 10.43
N ARG A 4 17.76 42.69 10.77
CA ARG A 4 17.10 41.75 11.70
C ARG A 4 15.58 41.67 11.51
N THR A 5 15.11 41.36 10.31
CA THR A 5 13.72 40.88 10.10
C THR A 5 13.71 39.40 9.73
N LEU A 6 12.99 38.67 10.58
CA LEU A 6 12.89 37.23 10.70
C LEU A 6 12.28 36.55 9.48
N VAL A 7 12.77 35.33 9.26
CA VAL A 7 12.20 34.26 8.45
C VAL A 7 10.75 34.02 8.88
N VAL A 8 9.78 34.26 7.98
CA VAL A 8 8.42 33.73 8.12
C VAL A 8 8.38 32.44 7.31
N GLY A 9 8.55 31.32 8.01
CA GLY A 9 8.46 29.99 7.45
C GLY A 9 7.04 29.71 6.96
N LEU A 10 6.89 29.56 5.65
CA LEU A 10 5.70 28.99 5.05
C LEU A 10 5.83 27.47 5.17
N ILE A 11 5.48 26.96 6.36
CA ILE A 11 5.34 25.53 6.62
C ILE A 11 4.14 25.09 5.79
N VAL A 12 4.38 24.58 4.58
CA VAL A 12 3.35 23.87 3.82
C VAL A 12 2.96 22.67 4.66
N ALA A 13 1.79 22.75 5.27
CA ALA A 13 1.18 21.68 6.03
C ALA A 13 1.07 20.46 5.12
N GLY A 14 1.94 19.47 5.35
CA GLY A 14 1.84 18.17 4.75
C GLY A 14 0.48 17.57 5.12
N ILE A 15 -0.40 17.46 4.13
CA ILE A 15 -1.67 16.77 4.28
C ILE A 15 -1.36 15.28 4.20
N GLY A 16 -0.78 14.74 5.27
CA GLY A 16 -0.65 13.31 5.45
C GLY A 16 -2.02 12.74 5.72
N THR A 17 -2.71 12.25 4.69
CA THR A 17 -3.89 11.41 4.87
C THR A 17 -3.44 10.11 5.52
N LEU A 18 -3.57 10.03 6.85
CA LEU A 18 -3.43 8.79 7.60
C LEU A 18 -4.62 7.90 7.25
N SER A 19 -4.49 7.13 6.16
CA SER A 19 -5.40 6.01 5.92
C SER A 19 -5.16 4.96 7.00
N PRO A 20 -6.20 4.42 7.66
CA PRO A 20 -6.03 3.27 8.53
C PRO A 20 -5.60 2.08 7.67
N GLN A 21 -4.37 1.63 7.84
CA GLN A 21 -3.86 0.40 7.24
C GLN A 21 -4.61 -0.74 7.95
N VAL A 22 -5.63 -1.30 7.31
CA VAL A 22 -6.26 -2.51 7.82
C VAL A 22 -5.20 -3.60 7.69
N ILE A 23 -4.56 -3.95 8.81
CA ILE A 23 -3.67 -5.11 8.89
C ILE A 23 -4.58 -6.31 8.76
N ALA A 24 -4.86 -6.68 7.53
CA ALA A 24 -5.79 -7.73 7.24
C ALA A 24 -5.02 -9.04 7.36
N ASN A 25 -5.40 -9.84 8.35
CA ASN A 25 -4.92 -11.20 8.51
C ASN A 25 -5.33 -11.99 7.25
N ALA A 26 -4.43 -12.03 6.27
CA ALA A 26 -4.53 -12.87 5.10
C ALA A 26 -4.93 -14.27 5.53
N VAL A 27 -6.05 -14.80 5.04
CA VAL A 27 -6.14 -16.25 4.91
C VAL A 27 -5.18 -16.59 3.76
N PRO A 28 -4.05 -17.27 4.01
CA PRO A 28 -3.04 -17.42 2.99
C PRO A 28 -3.52 -18.43 1.95
N TYR A 29 -3.95 -17.95 0.78
CA TYR A 29 -4.16 -18.83 -0.39
C TYR A 29 -2.89 -19.64 -0.66
N ALA A 30 -3.06 -20.92 -0.99
CA ALA A 30 -1.94 -21.78 -1.35
C ALA A 30 -1.29 -21.32 -2.66
N ASN A 31 -2.10 -20.87 -3.62
CA ASN A 31 -1.68 -20.44 -4.95
C ASN A 31 -2.74 -19.52 -5.59
N CYS A 32 -2.41 -18.94 -6.75
CA CYS A 32 -3.32 -18.05 -7.46
C CYS A 32 -4.56 -18.73 -8.03
N SER A 33 -4.54 -20.04 -8.28
CA SER A 33 -5.73 -20.76 -8.72
C SER A 33 -6.80 -20.78 -7.63
N GLU A 34 -6.39 -20.97 -6.38
CA GLU A 34 -7.29 -20.89 -5.22
C GLU A 34 -7.82 -19.47 -5.03
N ALA A 35 -6.96 -18.45 -5.12
CA ALA A 35 -7.37 -17.05 -5.02
C ALA A 35 -8.41 -16.69 -6.09
N LYS A 36 -8.11 -17.04 -7.36
CA LYS A 36 -9.01 -16.80 -8.50
C LYS A 36 -10.32 -17.57 -8.39
N ALA A 37 -10.30 -18.81 -7.89
CA ALA A 37 -11.52 -19.59 -7.66
C ALA A 37 -12.44 -18.95 -6.61
N ASN A 38 -11.87 -18.20 -5.66
CA ASN A 38 -12.60 -17.39 -4.68
C ASN A 38 -12.94 -15.97 -5.21
N GLY A 39 -12.63 -15.65 -6.47
CA GLY A 39 -12.90 -14.35 -7.06
C GLY A 39 -11.86 -13.27 -6.76
N HIS A 40 -10.73 -13.64 -6.15
CA HIS A 40 -9.62 -12.72 -5.87
C HIS A 40 -8.58 -12.81 -6.99
N CYS A 41 -8.54 -11.81 -7.86
CA CYS A 41 -7.45 -11.56 -8.80
C CYS A 41 -7.06 -10.08 -8.78
N ASN A 42 -5.91 -9.75 -9.38
CA ASN A 42 -5.32 -8.41 -9.31
C ASN A 42 -5.18 -7.92 -7.87
N ILE A 43 -4.55 -8.76 -7.03
CA ILE A 43 -4.43 -8.54 -5.59
C ILE A 43 -3.30 -7.53 -5.35
N PRO A 44 -3.59 -6.26 -4.99
CA PRO A 44 -2.54 -5.28 -4.77
C PRO A 44 -1.74 -5.58 -3.49
N SER A 45 -0.50 -5.11 -3.41
CA SER A 45 0.42 -5.36 -2.29
C SER A 45 -0.06 -4.88 -0.91
N ASP A 46 -1.03 -3.96 -0.86
CA ASP A 46 -1.70 -3.50 0.35
C ASP A 46 -2.91 -4.37 0.76
N SER A 47 -3.28 -5.35 -0.08
CA SER A 47 -4.41 -6.22 0.16
C SER A 47 -4.14 -7.23 1.28
N PRO A 48 -5.18 -7.58 2.08
CA PRO A 48 -5.16 -8.77 2.92
C PRO A 48 -4.67 -10.01 2.23
N TYR A 49 -4.99 -10.17 0.96
CA TYR A 49 -4.81 -11.43 0.25
C TYR A 49 -3.46 -11.50 -0.43
N TYR A 50 -2.66 -10.42 -0.39
CA TYR A 50 -1.37 -10.36 -1.01
C TYR A 50 -0.37 -11.24 -0.25
N GLN A 51 0.37 -12.02 -1.01
CA GLN A 51 1.53 -12.73 -0.53
C GLN A 51 2.59 -12.61 -1.61
N ALA A 52 3.85 -12.32 -1.23
CA ALA A 52 4.94 -12.22 -2.19
C ALA A 52 5.14 -13.49 -3.05
N LYS A 53 4.67 -14.67 -2.57
CA LYS A 53 4.69 -15.92 -3.35
C LYS A 53 3.66 -15.97 -4.50
N LEU A 54 2.64 -15.11 -4.43
CA LEU A 54 1.54 -15.02 -5.39
C LEU A 54 1.83 -13.98 -6.49
N ASP A 55 2.87 -13.18 -6.29
CA ASP A 55 3.38 -12.15 -7.19
C ASP A 55 4.70 -12.67 -7.77
N ARG A 56 4.62 -13.22 -8.98
CA ARG A 56 5.74 -13.99 -9.56
C ARG A 56 6.84 -13.07 -10.07
N ASP A 57 6.48 -11.92 -10.59
CA ASP A 57 7.34 -10.90 -11.17
C ASP A 57 7.66 -9.74 -10.22
N GLN A 58 7.05 -9.73 -9.05
CA GLN A 58 7.35 -8.83 -7.92
C GLN A 58 7.04 -7.36 -8.25
N ASP A 59 5.99 -7.13 -9.03
CA ASP A 59 5.55 -5.80 -9.44
C ASP A 59 4.61 -5.14 -8.42
N GLY A 60 4.20 -5.88 -7.38
CA GLY A 60 3.27 -5.44 -6.35
C GLY A 60 1.81 -5.79 -6.63
N LEU A 61 1.53 -6.62 -7.64
CA LEU A 61 0.21 -7.15 -7.99
C LEU A 61 0.26 -8.69 -8.04
N GLY A 62 -0.31 -9.33 -7.01
CA GLY A 62 -0.42 -10.78 -6.95
C GLY A 62 -1.60 -11.31 -7.77
N CYS A 63 -1.44 -12.50 -8.35
CA CYS A 63 -2.52 -13.24 -9.02
C CYS A 63 -3.31 -12.43 -10.04
N GLU A 64 -2.61 -11.76 -10.96
CA GLU A 64 -3.20 -10.97 -12.03
C GLU A 64 -4.20 -11.78 -12.87
N CYS A 65 -5.28 -11.13 -13.26
CA CYS A 65 -6.18 -11.54 -14.34
C CYS A 65 -5.61 -11.02 -15.67
#